data_AF-A0A8J3I195-F1
#
_entry.id   AF-A0A8J3I195-F1
#
_cell.length_a   1.000
_cell.length_b   1.000
_cell.length_c   1.000
_cell.angle_alpha   90.00
_cell.angle_beta   90.00
_cell.angle_gamma   90.00
#
_symmetry.space_group_name_H-M   'P 1'
#
loop_
_entity.id
_entity.type
_entity.pdbx_description
1 polymer ?
#
loop_
_entity_poly.entity_id
_entity_poly.type
_entity_poly.pdbx_seq_one_letter_code
_entity_poly.pdbx_strand_id
1 'polypeptide(L)' 'MLESVGWGVAMGQARARVQKAARAVTASNAEDGVAVAIERYILGSDLQVSSNSRSRAI' A
#
# COMPACT_ATOMS: atom_id res chain seq x y z
N MET A 1 1.56 -13.82 -10.81
CA MET A 1 1.65 -13.24 -9.45
C MET A 1 0.66 -12.10 -9.26
N LEU A 2 0.76 -10.96 -9.96
CA LEU A 2 -0.26 -9.88 -9.79
C LEU A 2 -1.65 -10.28 -10.29
N GLU A 3 -1.73 -11.06 -11.37
CA GLU A 3 -2.99 -11.57 -11.92
C GLU A 3 -3.67 -12.65 -11.05
N SER A 4 -2.93 -13.21 -10.09
CA SER A 4 -3.39 -14.33 -9.26
C SER A 4 -3.72 -13.94 -7.83
N VAL A 5 -3.58 -12.66 -7.47
CA VAL A 5 -3.89 -12.14 -6.13
C VAL A 5 -5.21 -11.36 -6.15
N GLY A 6 -5.89 -11.28 -5.01
CA GLY A 6 -7.16 -10.55 -4.92
C GLY A 6 -7.03 -9.05 -5.22
N TRP A 7 -5.94 -8.42 -4.81
CA TRP A 7 -5.66 -7.00 -5.11
C TRP A 7 -4.16 -6.74 -5.27
N GLY A 8 -3.68 -6.73 -6.52
CA GLY A 8 -2.29 -6.45 -6.85
C GLY A 8 -2.02 -4.96 -7.09
N VAL A 9 -0.87 -4.47 -6.64
CA VAL A 9 -0.38 -3.09 -6.90
C VAL A 9 0.94 -3.15 -7.67
N ALA A 10 1.07 -2.37 -8.73
CA ALA A 10 2.32 -2.21 -9.48
C ALA A 10 3.01 -0.88 -9.13
N MET A 11 4.34 -0.88 -9.12
CA MET A 11 5.15 0.32 -8.94
C MET A 11 5.15 1.20 -10.20
N GLY A 12 5.34 2.51 -10.04
CA GLY A 12 5.29 3.47 -11.16
C GLY A 12 6.31 3.22 -12.26
N GLN A 13 7.52 2.78 -11.90
CA GLN A 13 8.58 2.44 -12.87
C GLN A 13 8.39 1.05 -13.52
N ALA A 14 7.36 0.28 -13.14
CA ALA A 14 7.17 -1.07 -13.66
C ALA A 14 6.85 -1.05 -15.16
N ARG A 15 7.23 -2.12 -15.88
CA ARG A 15 6.94 -2.26 -17.31
C ARG A 15 5.42 -2.24 -17.54
N ALA A 16 4.98 -1.71 -18.68
CA ALA A 16 3.56 -1.52 -18.98
C ALA A 16 2.69 -2.79 -18.77
N ARG A 17 3.21 -3.98 -19.11
CA ARG A 17 2.49 -5.25 -18.87
C ARG A 17 2.19 -5.51 -17.39
N VAL A 18 3.08 -5.10 -16.49
CA VAL A 18 2.95 -5.29 -15.04
C VAL A 18 1.94 -4.31 -14.48
N GLN A 19 1.97 -3.06 -14.96
CA GLN A 19 0.96 -2.06 -14.60
C GLN A 19 -0.45 -2.50 -15.04
N LYS A 20 -0.60 -3.04 -16.25
CA LYS A 20 -1.88 -3.56 -16.76
C LYS A 20 -2.42 -4.75 -15.98
N ALA A 21 -1.54 -5.58 -15.42
CA ALA A 21 -1.90 -6.73 -14.60
C ALA A 21 -2.29 -6.35 -13.16
N ALA A 22 -2.05 -5.11 -12.74
CA ALA A 22 -2.34 -4.62 -11.40
C ALA A 22 -3.70 -3.92 -11.34
N ARG A 23 -4.29 -3.90 -10.15
CA ARG A 23 -5.54 -3.16 -9.89
C ARG A 23 -5.29 -1.69 -9.53
N ALA A 24 -4.08 -1.37 -9.08
CA ALA A 24 -3.63 -0.01 -8.87
C ALA A 24 -2.15 0.12 -9.25
N VAL A 25 -1.75 1.33 -9.66
CA VAL A 25 -0.36 1.71 -9.85
C VAL A 25 -0.01 2.75 -8.80
N THR A 26 1.13 2.58 -8.14
CA THR A 26 1.64 3.52 -7.13
C THR A 26 2.85 4.30 -7.66
N ALA A 27 3.45 5.15 -6.83
CA ALA A 27 4.67 5.88 -7.18
C ALA A 27 5.85 4.93 -7.46
N SER A 28 6.98 5.50 -7.91
CA SER A 28 8.17 4.68 -8.16
C SER A 28 8.81 4.18 -6.86
N ASN A 29 9.77 3.27 -6.99
CA ASN A 29 10.57 2.81 -5.86
C ASN A 29 11.49 3.91 -5.31
N ALA A 30 11.87 4.90 -6.12
CA ALA A 30 12.64 6.06 -5.68
C ALA A 30 11.79 7.09 -4.92
N GLU A 31 10.46 6.95 -4.95
CA GLU A 31 9.47 7.85 -4.35
C GLU A 31 8.63 7.12 -3.29
N ASP A 32 9.16 6.05 -2.69
CA ASP A 32 8.50 5.27 -1.64
C ASP A 32 7.10 4.74 -2.03
N GLY A 33 6.92 4.32 -3.27
CA GLY A 33 5.60 3.89 -3.79
C GLY A 33 4.90 2.81 -2.97
N VAL A 34 5.63 1.95 -2.24
CA VAL A 34 5.01 0.99 -1.33
C VAL A 34 4.33 1.70 -0.15
N ALA A 35 4.98 2.69 0.47
CA ALA A 35 4.41 3.47 1.57
C ALA A 35 3.16 4.23 1.11
N VAL A 36 3.24 4.88 -0.05
CA VAL A 36 2.11 5.58 -0.67
C VAL A 36 0.91 4.64 -0.91
N ALA A 37 1.17 3.41 -1.37
CA ALA A 37 0.11 2.42 -1.59
C ALA A 37 -0.55 1.98 -0.26
N ILE A 38 0.24 1.76 0.78
CA ILE A 38 -0.27 1.37 2.11
C ILE A 38 -1.12 2.49 2.70
N GLU A 39 -0.62 3.72 2.67
CA GLU A 39 -1.34 4.90 3.17
C GLU A 39 -2.69 5.06 2.46
N ARG A 40 -2.68 5.01 1.13
CA ARG A 40 -3.87 5.26 0.31
C ARG A 40 -4.91 4.13 0.40
N TYR A 41 -4.47 2.87 0.44
CA TYR A 41 -5.38 1.72 0.23
C TYR A 41 -5.60 0.86 1.47
N ILE A 42 -4.78 0.98 2.53
CA ILE A 42 -4.86 0.12 3.71
C ILE A 42 -5.18 0.92 4.96
N LEU A 43 -4.42 1.97 5.25
CA LEU A 43 -4.53 2.69 6.52
C LEU A 43 -5.72 3.65 6.53
N GLY A 44 -6.08 4.22 5.38
CA GLY A 44 -7.09 5.28 5.31
C GLY A 44 -6.60 6.56 5.99
N SER A 45 -7.21 7.70 5.65
CA SER A 45 -6.81 9.02 6.18
C SER A 45 -7.03 9.20 7.69
N ASP A 46 -7.68 8.24 8.36
CA ASP A 46 -7.97 8.28 9.78
C ASP A 46 -6.94 7.43 10.55
N LEU A 47 -5.78 8.02 10.81
CA LEU A 47 -4.92 7.59 11.90
C LEU A 47 -5.64 7.83 13.24
N GLN A 48 -6.63 7.00 13.58
CA GLN A 48 -7.07 6.86 14.96
C GLN A 48 -5.92 6.19 15.72
N VAL A 49 -5.06 7.01 16.30
CA VAL A 49 -4.04 6.58 17.26
C VAL A 49 -4.71 6.29 18.60
N SER A 50 -5.58 5.27 18.66
CA SER A 50 -5.90 4.62 19.93
C SER A 50 -4.78 3.62 20.21
N SER A 51 -3.69 4.13 20.78
CA SER A 51 -2.60 3.28 21.26
C SER A 51 -3.09 2.43 22.44
N ASN A 52 -3.32 1.14 22.20
CA ASN A 52 -3.68 0.18 23.25
C ASN A 52 -2.54 -0.05 24.27
N SER A 53 -1.35 0.50 23.99
CA SER A 53 -0.15 0.32 24.82
C SER A 53 -0.21 1.03 26.18
N ARG A 54 -1.13 1.98 26.38
CA ARG A 54 -1.33 2.65 27.69
C ARG A 54 -2.20 1.86 28.67
N SER A 55 -2.85 0.78 28.25
CA SER A 55 -3.75 -0.01 29.11
C SER A 55 -3.06 -1.17 29.86
N ARG A 56 -1.73 -1.24 29.87
CA ARG A 56 -0.95 -2.30 30.59
C ARG A 56 -0.22 -1.79 31.84
N ALA A 57 -0.65 -0.67 32.42
CA ALA A 57 -0.20 -0.28 33.75
C ALA A 57 -1.25 -0.77 34.77
N ILE A 58 -1.05 -1.99 35.27
CA ILE A 58 -1.58 -2.48 36.56
C ILE A 58 -0.40 -2.48 37.53
#